data_AF-A0A2N5UBY7-F1
#
_entry.id   AF-A0A2N5UBY7-F1
#
_cell.length_a   1.000
_cell.length_b   1.000
_cell.length_c   1.000
_cell.angle_alpha   90.00
_cell.angle_beta   90.00
_cell.angle_gamma   90.00
#
_symmetry.space_group_name_H-M   'P 1'
#
loop_
_entity.id
_entity.type
_entity.pdbx_description
1 polymer ?
#
loop_
_entity_poly.entity_id
_entity_poly.type
_entity_poly.pdbx_seq_one_letter_code
_entity_poly.pdbx_strand_id
1 'polypeptide(L)'
;MSALVSGWSALPNAFNKCQLALESHPPINVALQAIFSLQVTVQLTISTYGSCTTCSTLSPNSELALRFKTIITQIFTSWQNFVHLGQNNYGSQWQISTDAVFKKFGTFLIAVKRICSAIKINLGALFGEMRLDANFFPKIGFHAGSPFDLILGILSILTSVAKLGELSISATLSRGSFNNPARWKECLLKSMARAFPHRWPEGPR
;
A
#
# COMPACT_ATOMS: atom_id res chain seq x y z
N MET A 1 -27.42 8.09 -9.54
CA MET A 1 -25.99 7.84 -9.20
C MET A 1 -25.68 8.55 -7.90
N SER A 2 -24.95 7.92 -6.96
CA SER A 2 -24.68 8.55 -5.65
C SER A 2 -23.70 9.71 -5.76
N ALA A 3 -23.86 10.72 -4.90
CA ALA A 3 -22.94 11.86 -4.83
C ALA A 3 -21.49 11.42 -4.59
N LEU A 4 -21.29 10.36 -3.81
CA LEU A 4 -19.99 9.73 -3.59
C LEU A 4 -19.35 9.25 -4.89
N VAL A 5 -20.04 8.39 -5.65
CA VAL A 5 -19.49 7.84 -6.90
C VAL A 5 -19.28 8.95 -7.93
N SER A 6 -20.19 9.91 -7.99
CA SER A 6 -20.07 11.08 -8.88
C SER A 6 -18.86 11.96 -8.54
N GLY A 7 -18.57 12.16 -7.26
CA GLY A 7 -17.43 12.97 -6.81
C GLY A 7 -16.08 12.29 -7.05
N TRP A 8 -16.04 10.96 -6.91
CA TRP A 8 -14.81 10.18 -7.05
C TRP A 8 -14.52 9.72 -8.49
N SER A 9 -15.49 9.77 -9.40
CA SER A 9 -15.36 9.29 -10.78
C SER A 9 -14.31 10.04 -11.62
N ALA A 10 -13.96 11.27 -11.24
CA ALA A 10 -12.93 12.07 -11.91
C ALA A 10 -11.50 11.65 -11.52
N LEU A 11 -11.32 11.02 -10.35
CA LEU A 11 -10.01 10.70 -9.81
C LEU A 11 -9.23 9.69 -10.66
N PRO A 12 -9.82 8.57 -11.15
CA PRO A 12 -9.09 7.66 -12.04
C PRO A 12 -8.43 8.36 -13.22
N ASN A 13 -9.15 9.29 -13.86
CA ASN A 13 -8.60 10.07 -14.97
C ASN A 13 -7.48 11.03 -14.51
N ALA A 14 -7.61 11.65 -13.34
CA ALA A 14 -6.55 12.51 -12.79
C ALA A 14 -5.26 11.72 -12.50
N PHE A 15 -5.38 10.54 -11.89
CA PHE A 15 -4.25 9.64 -11.64
C PHE A 15 -3.62 9.16 -12.95
N ASN A 16 -4.44 8.77 -13.94
CA ASN A 16 -3.96 8.37 -15.25
C ASN A 16 -3.24 9.52 -15.98
N LYS A 17 -3.77 10.75 -15.94
CA LYS A 17 -3.09 11.92 -16.51
C LYS A 17 -1.73 12.18 -15.86
N CYS A 18 -1.62 12.00 -14.55
CA CYS A 18 -0.34 12.10 -13.85
C CYS A 18 0.63 11.01 -14.31
N GLN A 19 0.16 9.76 -14.47
CA GLN A 19 0.97 8.67 -15.01
C GLN A 19 1.48 8.99 -16.42
N LEU A 20 0.60 9.38 -17.35
CA LEU A 20 0.97 9.73 -18.72
C LEU A 20 1.97 10.89 -18.78
N ALA A 21 1.86 11.87 -17.87
CA ALA A 21 2.82 12.97 -17.79
C ALA A 21 4.22 12.50 -17.39
N LEU A 22 4.34 11.40 -16.64
CA LEU A 22 5.62 10.80 -16.24
C LEU A 22 6.20 9.85 -17.29
N GLU A 23 5.35 9.25 -18.13
CA GLU A 23 5.78 8.33 -19.20
C GLU A 23 6.67 9.02 -20.25
N SER A 24 6.49 10.33 -20.47
CA SER A 24 7.35 11.12 -21.36
C SER A 24 8.72 11.46 -20.78
N HIS A 25 9.02 10.97 -19.57
CA HIS A 25 10.27 11.22 -18.82
C HIS A 25 10.65 12.71 -18.78
N PRO A 26 9.74 13.61 -18.37
CA PRO A 26 10.03 15.03 -18.38
C PRO A 26 11.08 15.38 -17.31
N PRO A 27 11.62 16.61 -17.29
CA PRO A 27 12.39 17.10 -16.15
C PRO A 27 11.60 16.97 -14.83
N ILE A 28 12.30 16.69 -13.72
CA ILE A 28 11.66 16.33 -12.44
C ILE A 28 10.70 17.41 -11.93
N ASN A 29 10.97 18.70 -12.18
CA ASN A 29 10.08 19.80 -11.80
C ASN A 29 8.71 19.73 -12.50
N VAL A 30 8.69 19.28 -13.77
CA VAL A 30 7.44 19.09 -14.53
C VAL A 30 6.68 17.87 -14.00
N ALA A 31 7.37 16.79 -13.66
CA ALA A 31 6.77 15.63 -13.00
C ALA A 31 6.15 16.01 -11.64
N LEU A 32 6.86 16.81 -10.84
CA LEU A 32 6.34 17.31 -9.56
C LEU A 32 5.10 18.19 -9.75
N GLN A 33 5.06 19.04 -10.77
CA GLN A 33 3.89 19.86 -11.07
C GLN A 33 2.65 19.01 -11.39
N ALA A 34 2.82 17.90 -12.10
CA ALA A 34 1.74 16.95 -12.35
C ALA A 34 1.23 16.32 -11.04
N ILE A 35 2.13 15.92 -10.14
CA ILE A 35 1.79 15.34 -8.84
C ILE A 35 1.10 16.37 -7.94
N PHE A 36 1.55 17.63 -7.93
CA PHE A 36 0.88 18.71 -7.19
C PHE A 36 -0.54 18.96 -7.71
N SER A 37 -0.72 18.99 -9.03
CA SER A 37 -2.05 19.16 -9.65
C SER A 37 -2.99 18.00 -9.30
N LEU A 38 -2.47 16.78 -9.29
CA LEU A 38 -3.18 15.60 -8.81
C LEU A 38 -3.57 15.73 -7.33
N GLN A 39 -2.63 16.14 -6.48
CA GLN A 39 -2.86 16.31 -5.04
C GLN A 39 -3.97 17.33 -4.74
N VAL A 40 -3.98 18.46 -5.44
CA VAL A 40 -5.05 19.47 -5.34
C VAL A 40 -6.40 18.88 -5.74
N THR A 41 -6.45 18.17 -6.87
CA THR A 41 -7.68 17.53 -7.36
C THR A 41 -8.22 16.53 -6.32
N VAL A 42 -7.35 15.69 -5.77
CA VAL A 42 -7.68 14.74 -4.72
C VAL A 42 -8.20 15.44 -3.47
N GLN A 43 -7.52 16.51 -3.03
CA GLN A 43 -7.89 17.26 -1.84
C GLN A 43 -9.30 17.89 -1.97
N LEU A 44 -9.64 18.42 -3.14
CA LEU A 44 -10.97 18.96 -3.45
C LEU A 44 -12.04 17.86 -3.46
N THR A 45 -11.74 16.69 -4.01
CA THR A 45 -12.69 15.57 -3.98
C THR A 45 -12.94 15.11 -2.55
N ILE A 46 -11.91 14.95 -1.72
CA ILE A 46 -12.09 14.43 -0.36
C ILE A 46 -12.69 15.46 0.60
N SER A 47 -12.50 16.78 0.38
CA SER A 47 -13.16 17.80 1.22
C SER A 47 -14.67 17.75 1.09
N THR A 48 -15.17 17.36 -0.08
CA THR A 48 -16.61 17.34 -0.38
C THR A 48 -17.19 15.92 -0.26
N TYR A 49 -16.44 14.90 -0.67
CA TYR A 49 -16.91 13.52 -0.81
C TYR A 49 -16.07 12.51 -0.01
N GLY A 50 -15.28 12.95 0.96
CA GLY A 50 -14.40 12.09 1.77
C GLY A 50 -15.09 11.27 2.86
N SER A 51 -16.42 11.34 2.95
CA SER A 51 -17.20 10.54 3.89
C SER A 51 -18.50 10.04 3.25
N CYS A 52 -18.99 8.90 3.74
CA CYS A 52 -20.30 8.38 3.37
C CYS A 52 -21.00 7.82 4.61
N THR A 53 -21.79 8.66 5.26
CA THR A 53 -22.51 8.31 6.51
C THR A 53 -23.67 7.35 6.24
N THR A 54 -24.30 7.44 5.08
CA THR A 54 -25.41 6.57 4.66
C THR A 54 -24.94 5.23 4.08
N CYS A 55 -23.63 5.04 3.88
CA CYS A 55 -23.09 3.84 3.27
C CYS A 55 -23.12 2.60 4.19
N SER A 56 -23.21 2.78 5.51
CA SER A 56 -23.13 1.67 6.48
C SER A 56 -24.24 0.63 6.36
N THR A 57 -25.39 1.02 5.80
CA THR A 57 -26.54 0.13 5.56
C THR A 57 -26.43 -0.64 4.24
N LEU A 58 -25.45 -0.32 3.39
CA LEU A 58 -25.32 -0.92 2.08
C LEU A 58 -24.76 -2.35 2.13
N SER A 59 -25.22 -3.16 1.18
CA SER A 59 -24.62 -4.46 0.88
C SER A 59 -23.29 -4.27 0.13
N PRO A 60 -22.27 -5.11 0.36
CA PRO A 60 -21.00 -5.08 -0.37
C PRO A 60 -21.16 -5.33 -1.88
N ASN A 61 -22.27 -5.93 -2.31
CA ASN A 61 -22.60 -6.18 -3.72
C ASN A 61 -23.53 -5.11 -4.32
N SER A 62 -23.78 -4.01 -3.60
CA SER A 62 -24.56 -2.90 -4.14
C SER A 62 -23.85 -2.26 -5.33
N GLU A 63 -24.63 -1.70 -6.26
CA GLU A 63 -24.08 -0.99 -7.43
C GLU A 63 -23.07 0.10 -7.02
N LEU A 64 -23.35 0.81 -5.92
CA LEU A 64 -22.44 1.80 -5.35
C LEU A 64 -21.10 1.17 -4.93
N ALA A 65 -21.15 0.06 -4.19
CA ALA A 65 -19.94 -0.62 -3.73
C ALA A 65 -19.11 -1.16 -4.91
N LEU A 66 -19.75 -1.75 -5.91
CA LEU A 66 -19.08 -2.23 -7.13
C LEU A 66 -18.42 -1.09 -7.91
N ARG A 67 -19.14 0.02 -8.15
CA ARG A 67 -18.57 1.19 -8.84
C ARG A 67 -17.41 1.80 -8.05
N PHE A 68 -17.53 1.90 -6.72
CA PHE A 68 -16.46 2.42 -5.88
C PHE A 68 -15.25 1.49 -5.88
N LYS A 69 -15.44 0.16 -5.83
CA LYS A 69 -14.36 -0.83 -5.99
C LYS A 69 -13.59 -0.57 -7.28
N THR A 70 -14.29 -0.44 -8.41
CA THR A 70 -13.68 -0.13 -9.72
C THR A 70 -12.87 1.17 -9.71
N ILE A 71 -13.42 2.24 -9.14
CA ILE A 71 -12.72 3.53 -9.02
C ILE A 71 -11.41 3.38 -8.24
N ILE A 72 -11.46 2.73 -7.07
CA ILE A 72 -10.28 2.52 -6.22
C ILE A 72 -9.24 1.65 -6.93
N THR A 73 -9.65 0.57 -7.59
CA THR A 73 -8.74 -0.27 -8.38
C THR A 73 -7.99 0.56 -9.43
N GLN A 74 -8.70 1.38 -10.21
CA GLN A 74 -8.07 2.21 -11.25
C GLN A 74 -7.08 3.22 -10.66
N ILE A 75 -7.47 3.89 -9.57
CA ILE A 75 -6.61 4.86 -8.89
C ILE A 75 -5.30 4.22 -8.42
N PHE A 76 -5.38 3.12 -7.64
CA PHE A 76 -4.19 2.51 -7.07
C PHE A 76 -3.30 1.84 -8.12
N THR A 77 -3.87 1.30 -9.21
CA THR A 77 -3.10 0.78 -10.35
C THR A 77 -2.30 1.90 -10.99
N SER A 78 -2.92 3.03 -11.35
CA SER A 78 -2.21 4.16 -11.94
C SER A 78 -1.20 4.78 -10.98
N TRP A 79 -1.53 4.84 -9.68
CA TRP A 79 -0.63 5.38 -8.67
C TRP A 79 0.64 4.54 -8.52
N GLN A 80 0.49 3.22 -8.40
CA GLN A 80 1.64 2.33 -8.36
C GLN A 80 2.51 2.47 -9.61
N ASN A 81 1.89 2.51 -10.79
CA ASN A 81 2.61 2.63 -12.05
C ASN A 81 3.43 3.93 -12.11
N PHE A 82 2.84 5.08 -11.78
CA PHE A 82 3.59 6.33 -11.86
C PHE A 82 4.65 6.46 -10.76
N VAL A 83 4.45 5.84 -9.59
CA VAL A 83 5.51 5.76 -8.56
C VAL A 83 6.66 4.91 -9.07
N HIS A 84 6.39 3.80 -9.74
CA HIS A 84 7.42 2.98 -10.36
C HIS A 84 8.15 3.73 -11.48
N LEU A 85 7.42 4.42 -12.37
CA LEU A 85 8.00 5.27 -13.41
C LEU A 85 8.89 6.35 -12.82
N GLY A 86 8.43 7.06 -11.78
CA GLY A 86 9.22 8.10 -11.12
C GLY A 86 10.52 7.56 -10.51
N GLN A 87 10.46 6.39 -9.88
CA GLN A 87 11.66 5.73 -9.34
C GLN A 87 12.65 5.34 -10.45
N ASN A 88 12.16 4.77 -11.55
CA ASN A 88 13.00 4.37 -12.67
C ASN A 88 13.61 5.59 -13.39
N ASN A 89 12.84 6.66 -13.53
CA ASN A 89 13.21 7.84 -14.31
C ASN A 89 14.15 8.80 -13.56
N TYR A 90 14.01 8.90 -12.24
CA TYR A 90 14.73 9.91 -11.43
C TYR A 90 15.55 9.33 -10.27
N GLY A 91 15.53 8.01 -10.07
CA GLY A 91 16.32 7.33 -9.05
C GLY A 91 16.08 7.87 -7.63
N SER A 92 17.16 8.14 -6.90
CA SER A 92 17.07 8.66 -5.52
C SER A 92 16.44 10.05 -5.43
N GLN A 93 16.57 10.87 -6.48
CA GLN A 93 16.00 12.22 -6.51
C GLN A 93 14.47 12.19 -6.43
N TRP A 94 13.84 11.13 -6.98
CA TRP A 94 12.40 10.93 -6.89
C TRP A 94 11.90 11.00 -5.45
N GLN A 95 12.50 10.20 -4.55
CA GLN A 95 12.04 10.12 -3.16
C GLN A 95 12.22 11.46 -2.45
N ILE A 96 13.37 12.10 -2.64
CA ILE A 96 13.70 13.39 -2.02
C ILE A 96 12.69 14.46 -2.45
N SER A 97 12.34 14.51 -3.74
CA SER A 97 11.45 15.52 -4.29
C SER A 97 9.97 15.26 -4.02
N THR A 98 9.56 14.00 -3.85
CA THR A 98 8.14 13.63 -3.74
C THR A 98 7.66 13.36 -2.32
N ASP A 99 8.56 13.12 -1.35
CA ASP A 99 8.20 12.76 0.03
C ASP A 99 7.18 13.72 0.66
N ALA A 100 7.45 15.03 0.57
CA ALA A 100 6.58 16.05 1.14
C ALA A 100 5.18 16.11 0.47
N VAL A 101 5.09 15.89 -0.84
CA VAL A 101 3.79 15.94 -1.55
C VAL A 101 3.02 14.63 -1.37
N PHE A 102 3.68 13.47 -1.33
CA PHE A 102 3.01 12.19 -1.10
C PHE A 102 2.40 12.08 0.29
N LYS A 103 3.05 12.64 1.32
CA LYS A 103 2.46 12.73 2.67
C LYS A 103 1.12 13.48 2.68
N LYS A 104 0.89 14.42 1.76
CA LYS A 104 -0.40 15.13 1.64
C LYS A 104 -1.55 14.26 1.15
N PHE A 105 -1.27 13.08 0.57
CA PHE A 105 -2.31 12.11 0.22
C PHE A 105 -2.77 11.28 1.43
N GLY A 106 -2.26 11.52 2.64
CA GLY A 106 -2.67 10.78 3.84
C GLY A 106 -4.17 10.93 4.12
N THR A 107 -4.72 12.14 3.96
CA THR A 107 -6.16 12.41 4.10
C THR A 107 -6.99 11.62 3.08
N PHE A 108 -6.47 11.43 1.87
CA PHE A 108 -7.09 10.58 0.85
C PHE A 108 -7.11 9.11 1.26
N LEU A 109 -5.99 8.56 1.74
CA LEU A 109 -5.95 7.17 2.21
C LEU A 109 -6.93 6.94 3.37
N ILE A 110 -7.03 7.87 4.31
CA ILE A 110 -8.01 7.81 5.41
C ILE A 110 -9.44 7.80 4.86
N ALA A 111 -9.75 8.65 3.88
CA ALA A 111 -11.07 8.69 3.25
C ALA A 111 -11.41 7.36 2.55
N VAL A 112 -10.47 6.81 1.75
CA VAL A 112 -10.61 5.50 1.11
C VAL A 112 -10.94 4.43 2.15
N LYS A 113 -10.14 4.34 3.21
CA LYS A 113 -10.38 3.38 4.29
C LYS A 113 -11.77 3.53 4.89
N ARG A 114 -12.14 4.76 5.25
CA ARG A 114 -13.43 5.05 5.90
C ARG A 114 -14.60 4.64 5.01
N ILE A 115 -14.55 5.01 3.73
CA ILE A 115 -15.60 4.69 2.77
C ILE A 115 -15.67 3.18 2.53
N CYS A 116 -14.54 2.53 2.25
CA CYS A 116 -14.49 1.08 2.06
C CYS A 116 -15.02 0.31 3.27
N SER A 117 -14.70 0.76 4.49
CA SER A 117 -15.25 0.17 5.72
C SER A 117 -16.76 0.32 5.79
N ALA A 118 -17.30 1.51 5.44
CA ALA A 118 -18.74 1.76 5.45
C ALA A 118 -19.49 0.89 4.44
N ILE A 119 -18.96 0.71 3.22
CA ILE A 119 -19.55 -0.13 2.16
C ILE A 119 -19.07 -1.59 2.18
N LYS A 120 -18.39 -2.00 3.25
CA LYS A 120 -17.94 -3.39 3.50
C LYS A 120 -17.02 -3.96 2.41
N ILE A 121 -16.20 -3.11 1.78
CA ILE A 121 -15.12 -3.54 0.88
C ILE A 121 -13.88 -3.89 1.72
N ASN A 122 -13.40 -5.14 1.58
CA ASN A 122 -12.13 -5.56 2.16
C ASN A 122 -10.96 -5.03 1.30
N LEU A 123 -10.33 -3.94 1.77
CA LEU A 123 -9.17 -3.34 1.10
C LEU A 123 -7.97 -4.30 1.00
N GLY A 124 -7.78 -5.19 1.96
CA GLY A 124 -6.69 -6.18 1.93
C GLY A 124 -6.86 -7.18 0.81
N ALA A 125 -8.06 -7.73 0.69
CA ALA A 125 -8.40 -8.62 -0.42
C ALA A 125 -8.28 -7.89 -1.77
N LEU A 126 -8.81 -6.66 -1.86
CA LEU A 126 -8.73 -5.86 -3.08
C LEU A 126 -7.27 -5.55 -3.51
N PHE A 127 -6.42 -5.14 -2.56
CA PHE A 127 -5.00 -4.88 -2.83
C PHE A 127 -4.24 -6.16 -3.20
N GLY A 128 -4.61 -7.29 -2.61
CA GLY A 128 -4.10 -8.61 -3.00
C GLY A 128 -4.50 -9.02 -4.41
N GLU A 129 -5.79 -8.85 -4.77
CA GLU A 129 -6.33 -9.13 -6.11
C GLU A 129 -5.60 -8.33 -7.20
N MET A 130 -5.31 -7.06 -6.93
CA MET A 130 -4.59 -6.19 -7.88
C MET A 130 -3.07 -6.37 -7.86
N ARG A 131 -2.53 -7.24 -7.00
CA ARG A 131 -1.09 -7.45 -6.80
C ARG A 131 -0.34 -6.14 -6.53
N LEU A 132 -0.89 -5.31 -5.64
CA LEU A 132 -0.24 -4.08 -5.21
C LEU A 132 1.10 -4.43 -4.56
N ASP A 133 2.18 -3.78 -4.98
CA ASP A 133 3.53 -3.93 -4.45
C ASP A 133 3.48 -3.69 -2.93
N ALA A 134 3.96 -4.65 -2.15
CA ALA A 134 3.98 -4.56 -0.69
C ALA A 134 4.79 -3.34 -0.19
N ASN A 135 5.73 -2.85 -1.00
CA ASN A 135 6.53 -1.67 -0.72
C ASN A 135 5.90 -0.38 -1.27
N PHE A 136 4.75 -0.43 -1.95
CA PHE A 136 4.09 0.76 -2.49
C PHE A 136 3.88 1.83 -1.41
N PHE A 137 3.24 1.49 -0.29
CA PHE A 137 2.97 2.44 0.79
C PHE A 137 4.24 3.04 1.41
N PRO A 138 5.28 2.24 1.74
CA PRO A 138 6.58 2.80 2.13
C PRO A 138 7.18 3.76 1.09
N LYS A 139 7.09 3.45 -0.20
CA LYS A 139 7.63 4.30 -1.29
C LYS A 139 6.93 5.66 -1.35
N ILE A 140 5.66 5.75 -0.96
CA ILE A 140 4.93 7.03 -0.86
C ILE A 140 4.94 7.64 0.56
N GLY A 141 5.83 7.18 1.44
CA GLY A 141 6.06 7.78 2.76
C GLY A 141 5.12 7.31 3.87
N PHE A 142 4.42 6.18 3.66
CA PHE A 142 3.52 5.58 4.63
C PHE A 142 4.10 4.26 5.16
N HIS A 143 4.67 4.32 6.36
CA HIS A 143 5.30 3.16 7.04
C HIS A 143 4.34 2.49 8.04
N ALA A 144 4.59 1.21 8.30
CA ALA A 144 4.01 0.52 9.44
C ALA A 144 4.55 1.13 10.76
N GLY A 145 3.69 1.40 11.73
CA GLY A 145 3.94 2.11 12.99
C GLY A 145 3.21 3.47 13.13
N SER A 146 2.50 3.93 12.10
CA SER A 146 1.87 5.26 12.02
C SER A 146 0.36 5.20 12.34
N PRO A 147 -0.40 6.29 12.58
CA PRO A 147 -1.88 6.26 12.51
C PRO A 147 -2.46 5.61 11.24
N PHE A 148 -1.63 5.45 10.21
CA PHE A 148 -1.88 4.68 8.99
C PHE A 148 -1.72 3.15 9.11
N ASP A 149 -1.23 2.60 10.23
CA ASP A 149 -1.23 1.16 10.55
C ASP A 149 -2.62 0.56 10.50
N LEU A 150 -3.62 1.39 10.78
CA LEU A 150 -5.01 1.02 10.69
C LEU A 150 -5.43 0.83 9.21
N ILE A 151 -4.78 1.47 8.25
CA ILE A 151 -4.95 1.21 6.81
C ILE A 151 -4.16 -0.05 6.41
N LEU A 152 -3.01 -0.26 7.03
CA LEU A 152 -2.08 -1.38 6.82
C LEU A 152 -2.27 -2.56 7.78
N GLY A 153 -3.45 -2.76 8.37
CA GLY A 153 -3.80 -4.06 8.97
C GLY A 153 -3.63 -5.23 7.98
N ILE A 154 -3.51 -4.89 6.70
CA ILE A 154 -3.19 -5.71 5.53
C ILE A 154 -1.72 -6.17 5.49
N LEU A 155 -0.75 -5.43 6.04
CA LEU A 155 0.65 -5.89 6.11
C LEU A 155 0.80 -7.09 7.05
N SER A 156 -0.06 -7.23 8.06
CA SER A 156 -0.12 -8.46 8.87
C SER A 156 -0.60 -9.68 8.06
N ILE A 157 -1.44 -9.45 7.04
CA ILE A 157 -1.92 -10.50 6.12
C ILE A 157 -0.88 -10.77 5.03
N LEU A 158 -0.23 -9.75 4.46
CA LEU A 158 0.82 -9.95 3.45
C LEU A 158 2.09 -10.57 4.04
N THR A 159 2.48 -10.22 5.28
CA THR A 159 3.55 -10.96 5.99
C THR A 159 3.14 -12.39 6.32
N SER A 160 1.84 -12.65 6.53
CA SER A 160 1.31 -14.01 6.71
C SER A 160 1.27 -14.81 5.41
N VAL A 161 0.95 -14.19 4.27
CA VAL A 161 0.94 -14.83 2.94
C VAL A 161 2.35 -15.03 2.40
N ALA A 162 3.27 -14.09 2.65
CA ALA A 162 4.70 -14.25 2.36
C ALA A 162 5.31 -15.39 3.21
N LYS A 163 4.92 -15.50 4.49
CA LYS A 163 5.27 -16.67 5.33
C LYS A 163 4.65 -17.97 4.81
N LEU A 164 3.44 -17.95 4.25
CA LEU A 164 2.81 -19.16 3.69
C LEU A 164 3.50 -19.65 2.42
N GLY A 165 4.14 -18.76 1.65
CA GLY A 165 5.00 -19.14 0.51
C GLY A 165 6.32 -19.80 0.91
N GLU A 166 6.85 -19.47 2.09
CA GLU A 166 8.04 -20.13 2.68
C GLU A 166 7.68 -21.38 3.51
N LEU A 167 6.41 -21.55 3.91
CA LEU A 167 5.96 -22.65 4.78
C LEU A 167 5.70 -23.99 4.06
N SER A 168 5.84 -24.08 2.73
CA SER A 168 5.83 -25.40 2.07
C SER A 168 7.12 -26.20 2.32
N ILE A 169 8.13 -25.57 2.94
CA ILE A 169 9.38 -26.22 3.38
C ILE A 169 9.55 -26.04 4.89
N SER A 170 8.61 -26.53 5.69
CA SER A 170 8.88 -27.10 7.03
C SER A 170 7.57 -27.51 7.69
N ALA A 171 7.05 -28.64 7.23
CA ALA A 171 6.34 -29.52 8.12
C ALA A 171 7.26 -29.85 9.32
N THR A 172 6.66 -29.88 10.51
CA THR A 172 7.22 -30.42 11.77
C THR A 172 8.06 -29.44 12.58
N LEU A 173 7.42 -28.73 13.52
CA LEU A 173 7.93 -28.62 14.90
C LEU A 173 6.82 -28.13 15.85
N SER A 174 6.69 -28.87 16.94
CA SER A 174 5.57 -28.93 17.88
C SER A 174 5.32 -27.65 18.69
N ARG A 175 4.04 -27.46 19.07
CA ARG A 175 3.54 -26.52 20.07
C ARG A 175 4.31 -26.66 21.38
N GLY A 176 4.90 -25.56 21.85
CA GLY A 176 5.29 -25.41 23.26
C GLY A 176 6.65 -24.78 23.44
N SER A 177 6.72 -23.44 23.36
CA SER A 177 7.66 -22.59 24.12
C SER A 177 7.69 -21.18 23.54
N PHE A 178 6.74 -20.32 23.93
CA PHE A 178 6.65 -18.93 23.45
C PHE A 178 6.93 -17.87 24.53
N ASN A 179 7.65 -18.19 25.62
CA ASN A 179 7.82 -17.24 26.75
C ASN A 179 9.28 -16.96 27.19
N ASN A 180 10.30 -17.16 26.36
CA ASN A 180 11.66 -16.75 26.74
C ASN A 180 12.47 -16.12 25.58
N PRO A 181 12.75 -14.79 25.61
CA PRO A 181 13.51 -14.09 24.57
C PRO A 181 14.97 -14.54 24.44
N ALA A 182 15.55 -15.22 25.44
CA ALA A 182 16.90 -15.78 25.35
C ALA A 182 16.96 -17.00 24.41
N ARG A 183 15.90 -17.84 24.38
CA ARG A 183 15.82 -19.01 23.48
C ARG A 183 15.68 -18.61 22.01
N TRP A 184 15.18 -17.40 21.72
CA TRP A 184 15.06 -16.89 20.35
C TRP A 184 16.42 -16.65 19.71
N LYS A 185 17.39 -16.11 20.44
CA LYS A 185 18.74 -15.87 19.93
C LYS A 185 19.45 -17.18 19.58
N GLU A 186 19.33 -18.20 20.43
CA GLU A 186 19.91 -19.52 20.15
C GLU A 186 19.24 -20.24 18.97
N CYS A 187 17.91 -20.16 18.85
CA CYS A 187 17.21 -20.72 17.70
C CYS A 187 17.55 -19.99 16.40
N LEU A 188 17.69 -18.66 16.43
CA LEU A 188 18.13 -17.89 15.25
C LEU A 188 19.56 -18.28 14.85
N LEU A 189 20.49 -18.32 15.80
CA LEU A 189 21.89 -18.66 15.54
C LEU A 189 22.05 -20.09 15.00
N LYS A 190 21.33 -21.07 15.58
CA LYS A 190 21.35 -22.47 15.10
C LYS A 190 20.67 -22.68 13.75
N SER A 191 19.73 -21.83 13.38
CA SER A 191 19.08 -21.86 12.06
C SER A 191 19.95 -21.16 11.01
N MET A 192 20.60 -20.05 11.36
CA MET A 192 21.54 -19.36 10.47
C MET A 192 22.80 -20.19 10.18
N ALA A 193 23.31 -20.93 11.19
CA ALA A 193 24.44 -21.85 11.01
C ALA A 193 24.12 -23.05 10.09
N ARG A 194 22.86 -23.48 10.02
CA ARG A 194 22.40 -24.55 9.13
C ARG A 194 22.09 -24.07 7.71
N ALA A 195 21.64 -22.83 7.55
CA ALA A 195 21.33 -22.25 6.25
C ALA A 195 22.57 -21.79 5.46
N PHE A 196 23.69 -21.50 6.14
CA PHE A 196 24.92 -20.98 5.51
C PHE A 196 26.19 -21.64 6.09
N PRO A 197 26.49 -22.91 5.75
CA PRO A 197 27.63 -23.64 6.31
C PRO A 197 29.01 -23.08 5.90
N HIS A 198 29.10 -22.26 4.84
CA HIS A 198 30.37 -21.74 4.32
C HIS A 198 30.67 -20.28 4.70
N ARG A 199 29.92 -19.67 5.63
CA ARG A 199 30.08 -18.24 5.96
C ARG A 199 30.35 -17.93 7.43
N TRP A 200 30.83 -18.91 8.20
CA TRP A 200 31.33 -18.70 9.56
C TRP A 200 32.70 -19.35 9.73
N PRO A 201 33.74 -18.61 10.14
CA PRO A 201 35.01 -19.21 10.53
C PRO A 201 34.80 -20.02 11.81
N GLU A 202 35.40 -21.21 11.87
CA GLU A 202 35.42 -22.05 13.06
C GLU A 202 35.89 -21.25 14.28
N GLY A 203 35.15 -21.39 15.39
CA GLY A 203 35.45 -20.71 16.64
C GLY A 203 36.79 -21.14 17.26
N PRO A 204 37.31 -20.38 18.24
CA PRO A 204 38.51 -20.79 18.97
C PRO A 204 38.21 -21.98 19.89
N ARG A 205 39.20 -22.86 20.03
CA ARG A 205 39.24 -24.05 20.90
C ARG A 205 39.11 -23.71 22.37
#